data_AF-A0A7V8JDX7-F1
#
_entry.id   AF-A0A7V8JDX7-F1
#
_cell.length_a   1.000
_cell.length_b   1.000
_cell.length_c   1.000
_cell.angle_alpha   90.00
_cell.angle_beta   90.00
_cell.angle_gamma   90.00
#
_symmetry.space_group_name_H-M   'P 1'
#
loop_
_entity.id
_entity.type
_entity.pdbx_description
1 polymer ?
#
loop_
_entity_poly.entity_id
_entity_poly.type
_entity_poly.pdbx_seq_one_letter_code
_entity_poly.pdbx_strand_id
1 'polypeptide(L)'
;MQEGGKVLAYRPAARQVDGYGQPITPARRIEVVENPGQDSDENGLAKIAGIPAWIQDQETRPGLNYVLQINNSRLNRAAPGHKGILVGGTGYLLLKQGIDDEDLMAGALIIQSS
;
A
#
# COMPACT_ATOMS: atom_id res chain seq x y z
N MET A 1 14.31 -20.34 34.31
CA MET A 1 14.04 -19.41 33.20
C MET A 1 12.82 -19.92 32.45
N GLN A 2 11.69 -19.21 32.50
CA GLN A 2 10.55 -19.49 31.63
C GLN A 2 10.46 -18.36 30.61
N GLU A 3 11.25 -18.42 29.55
CA GLU A 3 11.13 -17.52 28.40
C GLU A 3 10.09 -18.05 27.41
N GLY A 4 8.91 -18.39 27.93
CA GLY A 4 7.78 -18.78 27.10
C GLY A 4 7.03 -17.52 26.65
N GLY A 5 7.32 -17.05 25.43
CA GLY A 5 6.55 -15.97 24.81
C GLY A 5 5.06 -16.28 24.75
N LYS A 6 4.21 -15.28 24.97
CA LYS A 6 2.75 -15.41 24.80
C LYS A 6 2.41 -15.29 23.32
N VAL A 7 1.79 -16.31 22.74
CA VAL A 7 1.25 -16.26 21.38
C VAL A 7 -0.24 -15.97 21.43
N LEU A 8 -0.71 -15.05 20.58
CA LEU A 8 -2.13 -14.83 20.34
C LEU A 8 -2.61 -15.87 19.33
N ALA A 9 -3.42 -16.82 19.76
CA ALA A 9 -4.11 -17.72 18.86
C ALA A 9 -5.31 -16.99 18.25
N TYR A 10 -5.23 -16.66 16.95
CA TYR A 10 -6.36 -16.13 16.21
C TYR A 10 -7.32 -17.26 15.86
N ARG A 11 -8.58 -17.16 16.30
CA ARG A 11 -9.66 -18.04 15.82
C ARG A 11 -10.41 -17.31 14.71
N PRO A 12 -10.32 -17.75 13.44
CA PRO A 12 -11.07 -17.15 12.36
C PRO A 12 -12.57 -17.11 12.71
N ALA A 13 -13.22 -15.96 12.50
CA ALA A 13 -14.66 -15.88 12.64
C ALA A 13 -15.31 -16.72 11.52
N ALA A 14 -16.30 -17.55 11.87
CA ALA A 14 -17.07 -18.35 10.90
C ALA A 14 -17.93 -17.49 9.94
N ARG A 15 -18.01 -16.18 10.19
CA ARG A 15 -18.72 -15.22 9.36
C ARG A 15 -17.69 -14.43 8.56
N GLN A 16 -17.73 -14.60 7.24
CA GLN A 16 -17.07 -13.69 6.31
C GLN A 16 -17.64 -12.28 6.51
N VAL A 17 -16.77 -11.27 6.52
CA VAL A 17 -17.24 -9.88 6.51
C VAL A 17 -17.72 -9.63 5.09
N ASP A 18 -19.02 -9.81 4.86
CA ASP A 18 -19.64 -9.53 3.57
C ASP A 18 -19.70 -8.03 3.36
N GLY A 19 -18.79 -7.54 2.52
CA GLY A 19 -18.74 -6.17 2.05
C GLY A 19 -17.46 -5.44 2.42
N TYR A 20 -17.05 -4.57 1.50
CA TYR A 20 -16.21 -3.43 1.85
C TYR A 20 -17.01 -2.60 2.86
N GLY A 21 -16.38 -2.16 3.97
CA GLY A 21 -17.02 -1.21 4.88
C GLY A 21 -17.47 0.06 4.14
N GLN A 22 -18.10 1.00 4.85
CA GLN A 22 -18.44 2.30 4.26
C GLN A 22 -17.19 2.88 3.56
N PRO A 23 -17.33 3.41 2.32
CA PRO A 23 -16.22 4.02 1.61
C PRO A 23 -15.53 5.06 2.50
N ILE A 24 -14.19 5.12 2.42
CA ILE A 24 -13.42 6.13 3.14
C ILE A 24 -13.78 7.51 2.58
N THR A 25 -14.72 8.17 3.25
CA THR A 25 -15.32 9.42 2.80
C THR A 25 -15.32 10.46 3.92
N PRO A 26 -15.15 11.76 3.60
CA PRO A 26 -14.77 12.26 2.27
C PRO A 26 -13.33 11.85 1.92
N ALA A 27 -12.99 11.89 0.62
CA ALA A 27 -11.61 11.70 0.19
C ALA A 27 -10.70 12.71 0.91
N ARG A 28 -9.57 12.22 1.43
CA ARG A 28 -8.61 13.03 2.20
C ARG A 28 -7.33 13.18 1.39
N ARG A 29 -6.83 14.41 1.30
CA ARG A 29 -5.58 14.70 0.60
C ARG A 29 -4.39 14.17 1.40
N ILE A 30 -3.48 13.47 0.72
CA ILE A 30 -2.15 13.17 1.23
C ILE A 30 -1.23 14.26 0.71
N GLU A 31 -0.60 15.00 1.61
CA GLU A 31 0.39 16.02 1.25
C GLU A 31 1.66 15.37 0.72
N VAL A 32 2.18 15.95 -0.37
CA VAL A 32 3.43 15.55 -1.02
C VAL A 32 4.42 16.67 -0.80
N VAL A 33 5.64 16.29 -0.41
CA VAL A 33 6.77 17.20 -0.25
C VAL A 33 7.96 16.62 -1.00
N GLU A 34 8.81 17.48 -1.55
CA GLU A 34 10.06 17.05 -2.16
C GLU A 34 10.99 16.47 -1.07
N ASN A 35 11.58 15.31 -1.35
CA ASN A 35 12.52 14.68 -0.45
C ASN A 35 13.94 14.96 -0.94
N PRO A 36 14.79 15.69 -0.18
CA PRO A 36 16.16 15.97 -0.58
C PRO A 36 17.11 14.77 -0.39
N GLY A 37 16.64 13.69 0.26
CA GLY A 37 17.42 12.49 0.47
C GLY A 37 17.65 11.69 -0.82
N GLN A 38 18.71 10.88 -0.83
CA GLN A 38 18.91 9.89 -1.89
C GLN A 38 17.81 8.84 -1.84
N ASP A 39 17.42 8.36 -3.02
CA ASP A 39 16.42 7.32 -3.15
C ASP A 39 17.08 5.94 -3.26
N SER A 40 16.41 4.92 -2.73
CA SER A 40 16.87 3.53 -2.75
C SER A 40 15.70 2.55 -2.69
N ASP A 41 15.98 1.32 -3.13
CA ASP A 41 15.10 0.15 -3.03
C ASP A 41 15.00 -0.42 -1.60
N GLU A 42 15.85 0.04 -0.67
CA GLU A 42 15.76 -0.32 0.75
C GLU A 42 14.81 0.61 1.53
N ASN A 43 14.38 1.73 0.94
CA ASN A 43 13.60 2.75 1.63
C ASN A 43 12.08 2.55 1.45
N GLY A 44 11.46 1.91 2.45
CA GLY A 44 10.01 1.65 2.50
C GLY A 44 9.10 2.86 2.80
N LEU A 45 9.59 4.10 2.69
CA LEU A 45 8.77 5.30 2.85
C LEU A 45 7.74 5.43 1.73
N ALA A 46 6.56 6.00 2.03
CA ALA A 46 5.61 6.36 0.99
C ALA A 46 6.21 7.44 0.08
N LYS A 47 6.20 7.20 -1.23
CA LYS A 47 6.80 8.09 -2.25
C LYS A 47 6.05 8.00 -3.58
N ILE A 48 6.15 9.07 -4.35
CA ILE A 48 5.70 9.15 -5.74
C ILE A 48 6.95 9.11 -6.60
N ALA A 49 6.93 8.29 -7.65
CA ALA A 49 8.06 7.95 -8.49
C ALA A 49 9.26 7.42 -7.69
N GLY A 50 10.44 7.44 -8.32
CA GLY A 50 11.66 6.93 -7.74
C GLY A 50 11.82 5.41 -7.88
N ILE A 51 12.69 4.85 -7.04
CA ILE A 51 13.02 3.44 -6.96
C ILE A 51 12.03 2.78 -5.99
N PRO A 52 11.18 1.84 -6.44
CA PRO A 52 10.27 1.12 -5.54
C PRO A 52 11.07 0.25 -4.56
N ALA A 53 10.67 0.29 -3.29
CA ALA A 53 11.20 -0.60 -2.26
C ALA A 53 10.25 -1.79 -2.10
N TRP A 54 10.43 -2.81 -2.94
CA TRP A 54 9.64 -4.05 -2.89
C TRP A 54 9.91 -4.78 -1.57
N ILE A 55 8.85 -5.13 -0.84
CA ILE A 55 8.99 -5.85 0.44
C ILE A 55 8.97 -7.37 0.26
N GLN A 56 8.57 -7.84 -0.93
CA GLN A 56 8.66 -9.22 -1.40
C GLN A 56 9.38 -9.21 -2.76
N ASP A 57 9.06 -10.16 -3.64
CA ASP A 57 9.60 -10.19 -4.99
C ASP A 57 9.20 -8.93 -5.79
N GLN A 58 10.08 -8.52 -6.69
CA GLN A 58 9.80 -7.43 -7.61
C GLN A 58 8.64 -7.78 -8.53
N GLU A 59 7.66 -6.90 -8.60
CA GLU A 59 6.49 -7.06 -9.47
C GLU A 59 6.69 -6.32 -10.79
N THR A 60 6.43 -7.02 -11.88
CA THR A 60 6.46 -6.45 -13.23
C THR A 60 5.18 -6.79 -13.98
N ARG A 61 4.65 -5.80 -14.70
CA ARG A 61 3.45 -5.95 -15.52
C ARG A 61 3.74 -5.36 -16.90
N PRO A 62 3.61 -6.13 -17.99
CA PRO A 62 3.90 -5.63 -19.33
C PRO A 62 3.14 -4.33 -19.63
N GLY A 63 3.87 -3.30 -20.06
CA GLY A 63 3.30 -2.00 -20.41
C GLY A 63 2.91 -1.11 -19.23
N LEU A 64 3.10 -1.55 -17.97
CA LEU A 64 2.87 -0.72 -16.79
C LEU A 64 4.20 -0.33 -16.14
N ASN A 65 4.25 0.92 -15.66
CA ASN A 65 5.40 1.48 -14.97
C ASN A 65 5.02 1.82 -13.55
N TYR A 66 5.94 1.63 -12.62
CA TYR A 66 5.77 2.07 -11.25
C TYR A 66 5.57 3.59 -11.16
N VAL A 67 4.58 4.02 -10.37
CA VAL A 67 4.23 5.43 -10.17
C VAL A 67 4.27 5.83 -8.71
N LEU A 68 3.84 4.97 -7.78
CA LEU A 68 3.88 5.30 -6.35
C LEU A 68 3.94 4.07 -5.48
N GLN A 69 4.53 4.21 -4.30
CA GLN A 69 4.37 3.28 -3.19
C GLN A 69 3.78 4.00 -1.99
N ILE A 70 2.87 3.33 -1.29
CA ILE A 70 2.20 3.85 -0.11
C ILE A 70 2.15 2.79 0.99
N ASN A 71 2.46 3.21 2.21
CA ASN A 71 2.44 2.34 3.38
C ASN A 71 1.34 2.75 4.36
N ASN A 72 1.12 1.92 5.38
CA ASN A 72 0.09 2.13 6.40
C ASN A 72 0.19 3.48 7.13
N SER A 73 1.41 4.01 7.34
CA SER A 73 1.63 5.21 8.16
C SER A 73 0.93 6.44 7.58
N ARG A 74 1.00 6.62 6.25
CA ARG A 74 0.37 7.76 5.56
C ARG A 74 -1.13 7.58 5.44
N LEU A 75 -1.59 6.36 5.19
CA LEU A 75 -3.03 6.05 5.08
C LEU A 75 -3.75 6.20 6.42
N ASN A 76 -3.17 5.71 7.52
CA ASN A 76 -3.73 5.88 8.86
C ASN A 76 -3.85 7.37 9.25
N ARG A 77 -2.89 8.21 8.82
CA ARG A 77 -2.95 9.66 9.04
C ARG A 77 -4.06 10.32 8.23
N ALA A 78 -4.25 9.90 6.98
CA ALA A 78 -5.30 10.44 6.10
C ALA A 78 -6.71 9.97 6.51
N ALA A 79 -6.82 8.77 7.09
CA ALA A 79 -8.07 8.12 7.44
C ALA A 79 -8.06 7.59 8.89
N PRO A 80 -8.00 8.45 9.91
CA PRO A 80 -7.81 8.05 11.31
C PRO A 80 -8.94 7.18 11.89
N GLY A 81 -10.14 7.23 11.31
CA GLY A 81 -11.27 6.37 11.66
C GLY A 81 -11.19 4.95 11.08
N HIS A 82 -10.28 4.70 10.14
CA HIS A 82 -10.14 3.42 9.44
C HIS A 82 -8.78 2.81 9.78
N LYS A 83 -8.79 2.01 10.83
CA LYS A 83 -7.59 1.28 11.26
C LYS A 83 -7.36 0.08 10.36
N GLY A 84 -6.09 -0.25 10.18
CA GLY A 84 -5.70 -1.51 9.57
C GLY A 84 -5.57 -1.46 8.04
N ILE A 85 -5.46 -0.27 7.45
CA ILE A 85 -5.18 -0.14 6.03
C ILE A 85 -3.72 -0.55 5.78
N LEU A 86 -3.51 -1.61 5.00
CA LEU A 86 -2.20 -2.18 4.67
C LEU A 86 -1.36 -2.56 5.93
N VAL A 87 -1.96 -3.18 6.96
CA VAL A 87 -1.22 -3.60 8.17
C VAL A 87 -0.01 -4.45 7.79
N GLY A 88 1.20 -3.94 8.00
CA GLY A 88 2.44 -4.65 7.70
C GLY A 88 2.78 -4.76 6.20
N GLY A 89 2.04 -4.05 5.35
CA GLY A 89 2.21 -4.10 3.90
C GLY A 89 2.47 -2.76 3.25
N THR A 90 2.75 -2.83 1.95
CA THR A 90 2.94 -1.69 1.05
C THR A 90 2.10 -1.89 -0.20
N GLY A 91 1.44 -0.82 -0.63
CA GLY A 91 0.72 -0.75 -1.89
C GLY A 91 1.56 -0.06 -2.96
N TYR A 92 1.61 -0.61 -4.16
CA TYR A 92 2.35 -0.09 -5.30
C TYR A 92 1.39 0.15 -6.46
N LEU A 93 1.35 1.36 -6.99
CA LEU A 93 0.59 1.66 -8.20
C LEU A 93 1.51 1.57 -9.41
N LEU A 94 1.10 0.75 -10.38
CA LEU A 94 1.71 0.68 -11.70
C LEU A 94 0.70 1.20 -12.73
N LEU A 95 1.11 2.11 -13.61
CA LEU A 95 0.26 2.71 -14.65
C LEU A 95 0.90 2.62 -16.04
N LYS A 96 0.06 2.59 -17.08
CA LYS A 96 0.48 2.88 -18.46
C LYS A 96 0.99 4.31 -18.57
N GLN A 97 1.84 4.55 -19.56
CA GLN A 97 2.18 5.92 -19.98
C GLN A 97 1.14 6.44 -20.96
N GLY A 98 0.89 7.75 -20.96
CA GLY A 98 0.00 8.41 -21.93
C GLY A 98 -1.44 7.90 -21.86
N ILE A 99 -2.03 7.84 -20.67
CA ILE A 99 -3.44 7.47 -20.51
C ILE A 99 -4.28 8.70 -20.89
N ASP A 100 -4.76 8.71 -22.13
CA ASP A 100 -5.50 9.84 -22.69
C ASP A 100 -7.03 9.66 -22.57
N ASP A 101 -7.49 8.41 -22.40
CA ASP A 101 -8.90 8.02 -22.27
C ASP A 101 -9.09 6.93 -21.20
N GLU A 102 -10.34 6.63 -20.84
CA GLU A 102 -10.67 5.56 -19.90
C GLU A 102 -10.22 4.18 -20.42
N ASP A 103 -9.39 3.50 -19.64
CA ASP A 103 -8.85 2.18 -19.99
C ASP A 103 -8.82 1.31 -18.73
N LEU A 104 -9.59 0.21 -18.74
CA LEU A 104 -9.67 -0.73 -17.63
C LEU A 104 -8.33 -1.43 -17.34
N MET A 105 -7.42 -1.45 -18.32
CA MET A 105 -6.08 -2.01 -18.21
C MET A 105 -5.03 -0.91 -17.99
N ALA A 106 -5.43 0.32 -17.70
CA ALA A 106 -4.53 1.46 -17.51
C ALA A 106 -3.58 1.31 -16.33
N GLY A 107 -3.90 0.45 -15.36
CA GLY A 107 -3.05 0.28 -14.19
C GLY A 107 -3.39 -0.90 -13.32
N ALA A 108 -2.51 -1.14 -12.36
CA ALA A 108 -2.66 -2.16 -11.34
C ALA A 108 -2.20 -1.59 -9.98
N LEU A 109 -3.02 -1.79 -8.94
CA LEU A 109 -2.62 -1.58 -7.56
C LEU A 109 -2.21 -2.93 -6.99
N ILE A 110 -0.91 -3.10 -6.74
CA ILE A 110 -0.35 -4.30 -6.14
C ILE A 110 -0.21 -4.09 -4.64
N ILE A 111 -0.66 -5.04 -3.84
CA ILE A 111 -0.50 -5.01 -2.39
C ILE A 111 0.40 -6.17 -2.00
N GLN A 112 1.55 -5.86 -1.42
CA GLN A 112 2.41 -6.84 -0.78
C GLN A 112 2.23 -6.72 0.73
N SER A 113 2.15 -7.86 1.41
CA SER A 113 2.01 -7.95 2.86
C SER A 113 2.94 -9.03 3.40
N SER A 114 3.56 -8.77 4.55
CA SER A 114 4.38 -9.72 5.31
C SER A 114 3.56 -10.84 5.96
#